data_AF-A0AAW1BV97-F1
#
_entry.id   AF-A0AAW1BV97-F1
#
_cell.length_a   1.000
_cell.length_b   1.000
_cell.length_c   1.000
_cell.angle_alpha   90.00
_cell.angle_beta   90.00
_cell.angle_gamma   90.00
#
_symmetry.space_group_name_H-M   'P 1'
#
loop_
_entity.id
_entity.type
_entity.pdbx_description
1 polymer ?
#
loop_
_entity_poly.entity_id
_entity_poly.type
_entity_poly.pdbx_seq_one_letter_code
_entity_poly.pdbx_strand_id
1 'polypeptide(L)'
;MATSFFLLPEDWKGLFNMILTSSQYVVWESEWKKECQKIVSAWPGRNAPTVDQLTGSGNYTYLGNQQAMNPLFYSHSALAAKAALTRVDDPQRGTKGSFVKIFQGPNQPYGEFVDQLQKAISREITNLIAQEELLKKLAFENANEDCRRVLQPLMSKPDAGLADYIQACRIVGTNAFNMETLAMALQKAGSNGQTEGKAGNCFNCGKPGHFKNQCRAPGGVLIKAGE
;
A
#
# COMPACT_ATOMS: atom_id res chain seq x y z
N MET A 1 25.14 -21.13 -28.31
CA MET A 1 26.19 -20.27 -27.73
C MET A 1 25.50 -19.00 -27.24
N ALA A 2 25.40 -18.78 -25.94
CA ALA A 2 24.81 -17.56 -25.42
C ALA A 2 25.76 -16.40 -25.75
N THR A 3 25.32 -15.47 -26.60
CA THR A 3 25.99 -14.19 -26.78
C THR A 3 25.88 -13.45 -25.46
N SER A 4 26.90 -13.56 -24.62
CA SER A 4 27.04 -12.70 -23.45
C SER A 4 27.13 -11.26 -23.95
N PHE A 5 26.04 -10.52 -23.88
CA PHE A 5 26.02 -9.09 -24.18
C PHE A 5 26.88 -8.40 -23.12
N PHE A 6 28.10 -8.02 -23.50
CA PHE A 6 28.97 -7.20 -22.67
C PHE A 6 28.56 -5.74 -22.85
N LEU A 7 27.84 -5.20 -21.86
CA LEU A 7 27.49 -3.80 -21.83
C LEU A 7 28.75 -2.97 -21.52
N LEU A 8 28.98 -1.95 -22.33
CA LEU A 8 30.04 -0.98 -22.13
C LEU A 8 29.65 -0.03 -20.98
N PRO A 9 30.64 0.64 -20.34
CA PRO A 9 30.35 1.67 -19.36
C PRO A 9 29.35 2.75 -19.84
N GLU A 10 29.41 3.15 -21.11
CA GLU A 10 28.45 4.10 -21.68
C GLU A 10 27.03 3.54 -21.75
N ASP A 11 26.88 2.25 -22.03
CA ASP A 11 25.57 1.60 -22.07
C ASP A 11 24.92 1.61 -20.68
N TRP A 12 25.71 1.40 -19.61
CA TRP A 12 25.20 1.51 -18.24
C TRP A 12 24.72 2.93 -17.91
N LYS A 13 25.48 3.96 -18.30
CA LYS A 13 25.06 5.36 -18.12
C LYS A 13 23.77 5.63 -18.87
N GLY A 14 23.69 5.22 -20.14
CA GLY A 14 22.48 5.39 -20.96
C GLY A 14 21.26 4.69 -20.36
N LEU A 15 21.41 3.43 -19.95
CA LEU A 15 20.34 2.64 -19.34
C LEU A 15 19.84 3.28 -18.04
N PHE A 16 20.75 3.64 -17.12
CA PHE A 16 20.34 4.17 -15.82
C PHE A 16 19.89 5.62 -15.88
N ASN A 17 20.37 6.43 -16.83
CA ASN A 17 19.83 7.76 -17.06
C ASN A 17 18.39 7.71 -17.59
N MET A 18 17.98 6.61 -18.24
CA MET A 18 16.59 6.38 -18.67
C MET A 18 15.69 5.85 -17.54
N ILE A 19 16.24 5.06 -16.62
CA ILE A 19 15.47 4.36 -15.58
C ILE A 19 15.39 5.17 -14.26
N LEU A 20 16.45 5.88 -13.91
CA LEU A 20 16.56 6.61 -12.64
C LEU A 20 16.14 8.08 -12.84
N THR A 21 15.62 8.69 -11.77
CA THR A 21 15.47 10.15 -11.74
C THR A 21 16.84 10.84 -11.71
N SER A 22 16.91 12.13 -12.07
CA SER A 22 18.18 12.86 -12.11
C SER A 22 18.94 12.85 -10.77
N SER A 23 18.24 12.91 -9.64
CA SER A 23 18.89 12.84 -8.31
C SER A 23 19.42 11.44 -8.00
N GLN A 24 18.64 10.40 -8.31
CA GLN A 24 19.05 9.01 -8.15
C GLN A 24 20.24 8.65 -9.04
N TYR A 25 20.25 9.15 -10.27
CA TYR A 25 21.35 8.94 -11.20
C TYR A 25 22.66 9.53 -10.66
N VAL A 26 22.64 10.75 -10.11
CA VAL A 26 23.83 11.37 -9.50
C VAL A 26 24.35 10.56 -8.31
N VAL A 27 23.44 10.06 -7.46
CA VAL A 27 23.81 9.18 -6.33
C VAL A 27 24.41 7.87 -6.84
N TRP A 28 23.75 7.24 -7.80
CA TRP A 28 24.20 6.01 -8.44
C TRP A 28 25.60 6.16 -9.03
N GLU A 29 25.83 7.21 -9.82
CA GLU A 29 27.10 7.47 -10.49
C GLU A 29 28.25 7.67 -9.48
N SER A 30 27.97 8.40 -8.40
CA SER A 30 28.91 8.55 -7.28
C SER A 30 29.25 7.20 -6.62
N GLU A 31 28.24 6.38 -6.30
CA GLU A 31 28.46 5.08 -5.66
C GLU A 31 29.15 4.09 -6.61
N TRP A 32 28.82 4.12 -7.90
CA TRP A 32 29.45 3.29 -8.91
C TRP A 32 30.94 3.59 -9.03
N LYS A 33 31.32 4.87 -9.02
CA LYS A 33 32.73 5.27 -9.00
C LYS A 33 33.47 4.73 -7.77
N LYS A 34 32.83 4.77 -6.59
CA LYS A 34 33.41 4.22 -5.35
C LYS A 34 33.60 2.69 -5.42
N GLU A 35 32.62 1.96 -5.96
CA GLU A 35 32.74 0.50 -6.15
C GLU A 35 33.83 0.14 -7.15
N CYS A 36 33.93 0.87 -8.27
CA CYS A 36 35.03 0.73 -9.22
C CYS A 36 36.39 0.97 -8.55
N GLN A 37 36.50 2.00 -7.71
CA GLN A 37 37.74 2.29 -6.97
C GLN A 37 38.14 1.15 -6.03
N LYS A 38 37.18 0.50 -5.36
CA LYS A 38 37.46 -0.69 -4.53
C LYS A 38 38.02 -1.83 -5.39
N ILE A 39 37.40 -2.11 -6.53
CA ILE A 39 37.87 -3.15 -7.46
C ILE A 39 39.31 -2.89 -7.89
N VAL A 40 39.63 -1.65 -8.30
CA VAL A 40 40.98 -1.27 -8.69
C VAL A 40 41.97 -1.45 -7.54
N SER A 41 41.60 -1.02 -6.33
CA SER A 41 42.47 -1.13 -5.15
C SER A 41 42.74 -2.57 -4.70
N ALA A 42 41.81 -3.49 -4.97
CA ALA A 42 41.90 -4.90 -4.61
C ALA A 42 42.43 -5.77 -5.77
N TRP A 43 42.86 -5.17 -6.88
CA TRP A 43 43.22 -5.91 -8.10
C TRP A 43 44.54 -6.68 -7.94
N PRO A 44 44.58 -7.99 -8.26
CA PRO A 44 45.82 -8.75 -8.23
C PRO A 44 46.67 -8.50 -9.50
N GLY A 45 47.88 -7.98 -9.32
CA GLY A 45 48.90 -7.88 -10.38
C GLY A 45 49.03 -6.51 -11.05
N ARG A 46 49.92 -6.41 -12.04
CA ARG A 46 50.34 -5.13 -12.67
C ARG A 46 49.39 -4.58 -13.74
N ASN A 47 48.37 -5.35 -14.14
CA ASN A 47 47.45 -4.99 -15.24
C ASN A 47 46.06 -4.56 -14.70
N ALA A 48 46.05 -3.78 -13.62
CA ALA A 48 44.82 -3.28 -13.03
C ALA A 48 44.15 -2.26 -13.97
N PRO A 49 42.82 -2.29 -14.11
CA PRO A 49 42.11 -1.23 -14.80
C PRO A 49 42.21 0.08 -14.01
N THR A 50 42.09 1.20 -14.70
CA THR A 50 41.86 2.50 -14.06
C THR A 50 40.38 2.67 -13.73
N VAL A 51 40.06 3.55 -12.78
CA VAL A 51 38.65 3.87 -12.46
C VAL A 51 37.94 4.48 -13.68
N ASP A 52 38.67 5.26 -14.47
CA ASP A 52 38.15 5.89 -15.69
C ASP A 52 37.80 4.85 -16.77
N GLN A 53 38.59 3.78 -16.89
CA GLN A 53 38.26 2.62 -17.73
C GLN A 53 36.95 1.97 -17.28
N LEU A 54 36.80 1.67 -16.00
CA LEU A 54 35.60 0.97 -15.50
C LEU A 54 34.33 1.82 -15.54
N THR A 55 34.46 3.14 -15.45
CA THR A 55 33.32 4.08 -15.44
C THR A 55 33.07 4.77 -16.78
N GLY A 56 33.91 4.55 -17.80
CA GLY A 56 33.79 5.26 -19.08
C GLY A 56 34.00 6.78 -18.93
N SER A 57 34.92 7.18 -18.06
CA SER A 57 35.21 8.59 -17.76
C SER A 57 36.56 9.01 -18.35
N GLY A 58 36.85 10.31 -18.35
CA GLY A 58 38.11 10.84 -18.88
C GLY A 58 38.29 10.50 -20.36
N ASN A 59 39.40 9.87 -20.73
CA ASN A 59 39.65 9.46 -22.13
C ASN A 59 38.69 8.37 -22.62
N TYR A 60 37.96 7.71 -21.72
CA TYR A 60 37.01 6.65 -22.04
C TYR A 60 35.59 7.17 -22.24
N THR A 61 35.35 8.48 -22.28
CA THR A 61 34.05 9.02 -22.76
C THR A 61 33.83 8.73 -24.25
N TYR A 62 34.91 8.56 -25.02
CA TYR A 62 34.83 8.17 -26.42
C TYR A 62 34.62 6.67 -26.56
N LEU A 63 33.55 6.27 -27.27
CA LEU A 63 33.16 4.87 -27.42
C LEU A 63 34.27 3.98 -28.00
N GLY A 64 35.06 4.49 -28.95
CA GLY A 64 36.17 3.74 -29.55
C GLY A 64 37.23 3.33 -28.51
N ASN A 65 37.47 4.15 -27.49
CA ASN A 65 38.39 3.83 -26.41
C ASN A 65 37.81 2.82 -25.44
N GLN A 66 36.48 2.80 -25.26
CA GLN A 66 35.81 1.77 -24.47
C GLN A 66 35.87 0.42 -25.18
N GLN A 67 35.61 0.35 -26.48
CA GLN A 67 35.62 -0.89 -27.27
C GLN A 67 37.00 -1.55 -27.36
N ALA A 68 38.07 -0.77 -27.27
CA ALA A 68 39.45 -1.25 -27.28
C ALA A 68 39.92 -1.80 -25.92
N MET A 69 39.07 -1.79 -24.88
CA MET A 69 39.43 -2.26 -23.54
C MET A 69 39.47 -3.79 -23.44
N ASN A 70 40.18 -4.28 -22.41
CA ASN A 70 40.17 -5.70 -22.06
C ASN A 70 38.74 -6.14 -21.70
N PRO A 71 38.20 -7.24 -22.29
CA PRO A 71 36.86 -7.73 -22.01
C PRO A 71 36.54 -8.01 -20.54
N LEU A 72 37.55 -8.35 -19.73
CA LEU A 72 37.38 -8.54 -18.29
C LEU A 72 36.94 -7.25 -17.58
N PHE A 73 37.31 -6.09 -18.10
CA PHE A 73 36.95 -4.81 -17.48
C PHE A 73 35.44 -4.55 -17.58
N TYR A 74 34.78 -5.05 -18.63
CA TYR A 74 33.32 -4.93 -18.77
C TYR A 74 32.57 -5.70 -17.68
N SER A 75 33.03 -6.91 -17.31
CA SER A 75 32.37 -7.68 -16.26
C SER A 75 32.53 -7.04 -14.87
N HIS A 76 33.70 -6.48 -14.58
CA HIS A 76 33.95 -5.74 -13.33
C HIS A 76 33.18 -4.43 -13.26
N SER A 77 33.13 -3.70 -14.38
CA SER A 77 32.30 -2.49 -14.51
C SER A 77 30.82 -2.80 -14.26
N ALA A 78 30.30 -3.87 -14.88
CA ALA A 78 28.93 -4.33 -14.67
C ALA A 78 28.65 -4.76 -13.21
N LEU A 79 29.59 -5.46 -12.56
CA LEU A 79 29.45 -5.84 -11.15
C LEU A 79 29.37 -4.61 -10.25
N ALA A 80 30.26 -3.63 -10.46
CA ALA A 80 30.25 -2.37 -9.72
C ALA A 80 28.96 -1.58 -9.96
N ALA A 81 28.49 -1.50 -11.20
CA ALA A 81 27.26 -0.79 -11.56
C ALA A 81 26.03 -1.37 -10.85
N LYS A 82 25.94 -2.70 -10.79
CA LYS A 82 24.89 -3.42 -10.04
C LYS A 82 25.00 -3.22 -8.54
N ALA A 83 26.21 -3.30 -7.98
CA ALA A 83 26.43 -3.08 -6.55
C ALA A 83 26.03 -1.67 -6.13
N ALA A 84 26.37 -0.66 -6.93
CA ALA A 84 26.01 0.73 -6.69
C ALA A 84 24.49 0.96 -6.67
N LEU A 85 23.73 0.24 -7.50
CA LEU A 85 22.27 0.36 -7.54
C LEU A 85 21.61 0.02 -6.21
N THR A 86 22.21 -0.87 -5.40
CA THR A 86 21.70 -1.20 -4.05
C THR A 86 21.80 -0.04 -3.05
N ARG A 87 22.61 0.98 -3.36
CA ARG A 87 22.85 2.18 -2.54
C ARG A 87 22.01 3.38 -2.98
N VAL A 88 21.37 3.31 -4.14
CA VAL A 88 20.47 4.36 -4.62
C VAL A 88 19.16 4.24 -3.88
N ASP A 89 18.81 5.28 -3.11
CA ASP A 89 17.49 5.34 -2.49
C ASP A 89 16.42 5.47 -3.59
N ASP A 90 15.45 4.56 -3.56
CA ASP A 90 14.28 4.61 -4.41
C ASP A 90 13.24 5.55 -3.74
N PRO A 91 12.76 6.63 -4.38
CA PRO A 91 11.67 7.42 -3.83
C PRO A 91 10.36 6.62 -3.67
N GLN A 92 10.21 5.44 -4.30
CA GLN A 92 9.16 4.44 -3.99
C GLN A 92 9.51 3.55 -2.78
N ARG A 93 10.76 3.62 -2.30
CA ARG A 93 11.20 3.22 -0.96
C ARG A 93 11.12 4.44 -0.01
N GLY A 94 10.21 5.36 -0.32
CA GLY A 94 9.89 6.52 0.49
C GLY A 94 9.49 6.08 1.88
N THR A 95 10.31 6.46 2.86
CA THR A 95 10.20 6.11 4.28
C THR A 95 10.25 4.59 4.55
N LYS A 96 10.90 4.18 5.63
CA LYS A 96 10.41 3.01 6.37
C LYS A 96 9.02 3.39 6.88
N GLY A 97 8.04 3.39 6.00
CA GLY A 97 6.65 3.47 6.35
C GLY A 97 6.40 2.17 7.08
N SER A 98 6.60 2.22 8.40
CA SER A 98 6.33 1.09 9.30
C SER A 98 5.04 0.47 8.82
N PHE A 99 5.06 -0.81 8.47
CA PHE A 99 3.88 -1.53 8.00
C PHE A 99 2.65 -1.31 8.90
N VAL A 100 2.87 -0.95 10.17
CA VAL A 100 1.88 -0.52 11.16
C VAL A 100 1.06 0.71 10.73
N LYS A 101 1.62 1.61 9.91
CA LYS A 101 0.95 2.83 9.40
C LYS A 101 0.11 2.58 8.15
N ILE A 102 0.07 1.36 7.63
CA ILE A 102 -0.75 1.02 6.48
C ILE A 102 -2.15 0.71 6.99
N PHE A 103 -3.08 1.63 6.72
CA PHE A 103 -4.50 1.50 7.02
C PHE A 103 -5.31 1.48 5.74
N GLN A 104 -6.38 0.69 5.73
CA GLN A 104 -7.31 0.69 4.62
C GLN A 104 -8.03 2.04 4.54
N GLY A 105 -7.98 2.68 3.38
CA GLY A 105 -8.75 3.90 3.11
C GLY A 105 -10.27 3.67 3.14
N PRO A 106 -11.08 4.73 3.29
CA PRO A 106 -12.54 4.60 3.38
C PRO A 106 -13.18 3.97 2.13
N ASN A 107 -12.63 4.24 0.95
CA ASN A 107 -13.10 3.71 -0.33
C ASN A 107 -12.11 2.73 -0.98
N GLN A 108 -11.06 2.33 -0.24
CA GLN A 108 -10.04 1.46 -0.79
C GLN A 108 -10.53 0.00 -0.79
N PRO A 109 -10.47 -0.72 -1.92
CA PRO A 109 -10.77 -2.15 -1.95
C PRO A 109 -9.89 -2.92 -0.97
N TYR A 110 -10.49 -3.86 -0.24
CA TYR A 110 -9.77 -4.59 0.81
C TYR A 110 -8.56 -5.39 0.27
N GLY A 111 -8.69 -5.99 -0.93
CA GLY A 111 -7.59 -6.71 -1.57
C GLY A 111 -6.38 -5.83 -1.85
N GLU A 112 -6.60 -4.61 -2.36
CA GLU A 112 -5.50 -3.66 -2.61
C GLU A 112 -4.79 -3.24 -1.33
N PHE A 113 -5.54 -3.08 -0.23
CA PHE A 113 -4.98 -2.81 1.09
C PHE A 113 -4.10 -3.97 1.58
N VAL A 114 -4.60 -5.20 1.49
CA VAL A 114 -3.85 -6.41 1.89
C VAL A 114 -2.57 -6.57 1.08
N ASP A 115 -2.60 -6.31 -0.23
CA ASP A 115 -1.42 -6.37 -1.10
C ASP A 115 -0.35 -5.37 -0.69
N GLN A 116 -0.74 -4.14 -0.35
CA GLN A 116 0.19 -3.11 0.13
C GLN A 116 0.80 -3.51 1.48
N LEU A 117 -0.03 -4.01 2.40
CA LEU A 117 0.40 -4.47 3.71
C LEU A 117 1.38 -5.66 3.62
N GLN A 118 1.07 -6.66 2.80
CA GLN A 118 1.94 -7.82 2.56
C GLN A 118 3.29 -7.38 1.98
N LYS A 119 3.27 -6.51 0.95
CA LYS A 119 4.51 -5.99 0.35
C LYS A 119 5.37 -5.24 1.36
N ALA A 120 4.78 -4.47 2.28
CA ALA A 120 5.51 -3.77 3.32
C ALA A 120 6.08 -4.71 4.38
N ILE A 121 5.29 -5.68 4.86
CA ILE A 121 5.73 -6.67 5.86
C ILE A 121 6.89 -7.51 5.31
N SER A 122 6.78 -8.02 4.07
CA SER A 122 7.85 -8.83 3.46
C SER A 122 9.14 -8.05 3.18
N ARG A 123 9.09 -6.70 3.17
CA ARG A 123 10.29 -5.85 3.07
C ARG A 123 11.00 -5.67 4.42
N GLU A 124 10.28 -5.75 5.54
CA GLU A 124 10.82 -5.45 6.87
C GLU A 124 11.08 -6.69 7.73
N ILE A 125 10.29 -7.75 7.58
CA ILE A 125 10.36 -8.97 8.40
C ILE A 125 10.89 -10.11 7.54
N THR A 126 11.91 -10.84 7.99
CA THR A 126 12.52 -11.95 7.23
C THR A 126 11.97 -13.33 7.61
N ASN A 127 11.37 -13.48 8.79
CA ASN A 127 10.79 -14.73 9.26
C ASN A 127 9.39 -14.94 8.65
N LEU A 128 9.22 -15.99 7.84
CA LEU A 128 7.98 -16.27 7.09
C LEU A 128 6.76 -16.49 8.00
N ILE A 129 6.91 -17.24 9.09
CA ILE A 129 5.83 -17.49 10.04
C ILE A 129 5.40 -16.16 10.69
N ALA A 130 6.37 -15.33 11.07
CA ALA A 130 6.09 -14.02 11.62
C ALA A 130 5.45 -13.08 10.60
N GLN A 131 5.80 -13.18 9.31
CA GLN A 131 5.14 -12.42 8.24
C GLN A 131 3.66 -12.80 8.13
N GLU A 132 3.34 -14.09 8.09
CA GLU A 132 1.97 -14.59 7.93
C GLU A 132 1.08 -14.20 9.12
N GLU A 133 1.54 -14.43 10.35
CA GLU A 133 0.81 -14.07 11.57
C GLU A 133 0.57 -12.57 11.69
N LEU A 134 1.61 -11.76 11.40
CA LEU A 134 1.53 -10.31 11.46
C LEU A 134 0.61 -9.76 10.36
N LEU A 135 0.67 -10.31 9.16
CA LEU A 135 -0.20 -9.94 8.05
C LEU A 135 -1.65 -10.22 8.40
N LYS A 136 -1.97 -11.41 8.92
CA LYS A 136 -3.35 -11.76 9.31
C LYS A 136 -3.88 -10.84 10.39
N LYS A 137 -3.06 -10.54 11.41
CA LYS A 137 -3.44 -9.64 12.51
C LYS A 137 -3.70 -8.22 12.01
N LEU A 138 -2.74 -7.64 11.28
CA LEU A 138 -2.86 -6.26 10.79
C LEU A 138 -3.91 -6.10 9.69
N ALA A 139 -4.15 -7.14 8.88
CA ALA A 139 -5.22 -7.13 7.88
C ALA A 139 -6.60 -6.92 8.53
N PHE A 140 -6.80 -7.39 9.77
CA PHE A 140 -8.01 -7.09 10.53
C PHE A 140 -7.94 -5.76 11.27
N GLU A 141 -6.87 -5.53 12.06
CA GLU A 141 -6.78 -4.36 12.95
C GLU A 141 -6.81 -3.03 12.18
N ASN A 142 -6.16 -3.00 11.00
CA ASN A 142 -6.00 -1.79 10.19
C ASN A 142 -7.04 -1.67 9.05
N ALA A 143 -8.00 -2.59 8.99
CA ALA A 143 -9.11 -2.50 8.05
C ALA A 143 -10.06 -1.34 8.39
N ASN A 144 -10.80 -0.86 7.39
CA ASN A 144 -11.83 0.16 7.60
C ASN A 144 -13.01 -0.42 8.41
N GLU A 145 -13.91 0.45 8.88
CA GLU A 145 -14.99 0.02 9.78
C GLU A 145 -15.91 -1.04 9.18
N ASP A 146 -16.26 -0.90 7.90
CA ASP A 146 -17.17 -1.84 7.22
C ASP A 146 -16.51 -3.21 7.01
N CYS A 147 -15.26 -3.23 6.57
CA CYS A 147 -14.49 -4.46 6.47
C CYS A 147 -14.33 -5.12 7.86
N ARG A 148 -13.98 -4.36 8.91
CA ARG A 148 -13.87 -4.91 10.28
C ARG A 148 -15.18 -5.55 10.75
N ARG A 149 -16.33 -4.92 10.49
CA ARG A 149 -17.65 -5.46 10.85
C ARG A 149 -17.92 -6.81 10.18
N VAL A 150 -17.56 -6.94 8.90
CA VAL A 150 -17.70 -8.19 8.13
C VAL A 150 -16.70 -9.26 8.59
N LEU A 151 -15.49 -8.86 8.99
CA LEU A 151 -14.42 -9.79 9.42
C LEU A 151 -14.57 -10.27 10.86
N GLN A 152 -15.24 -9.52 11.74
CA GLN A 152 -15.42 -9.86 13.15
C GLN A 152 -15.89 -11.30 13.41
N PRO A 153 -16.90 -11.86 12.72
CA PRO A 153 -17.29 -13.27 12.90
C PRO A 153 -16.27 -14.28 12.36
N LEU A 154 -15.37 -13.88 11.46
CA LEU A 154 -14.33 -14.74 10.90
C LEU A 154 -13.09 -14.84 11.81
N MET A 155 -12.82 -13.84 12.65
CA MET A 155 -11.71 -13.90 13.61
C MET A 155 -11.85 -15.03 14.64
N SER A 156 -13.08 -15.39 15.01
CA SER A 156 -13.34 -16.48 15.96
C SER A 156 -13.29 -17.87 15.33
N LYS A 157 -13.11 -17.98 14.00
CA LYS A 157 -13.03 -19.26 13.30
C LYS A 157 -11.58 -19.73 13.22
N PRO A 158 -11.24 -20.93 13.72
CA PRO A 158 -9.87 -21.44 13.75
C PRO A 158 -9.27 -21.60 12.35
N ASP A 159 -10.09 -21.97 11.35
CA ASP A 159 -9.64 -22.24 9.98
C ASP A 159 -9.78 -21.05 9.03
N ALA A 160 -10.22 -19.88 9.51
CA ALA A 160 -10.37 -18.72 8.65
C ALA A 160 -9.01 -18.12 8.29
N GLY A 161 -8.69 -18.11 7.01
CA GLY A 161 -7.45 -17.58 6.44
C GLY A 161 -7.62 -16.18 5.82
N LEU A 162 -6.51 -15.64 5.31
CA LEU A 162 -6.51 -14.34 4.62
C LEU A 162 -7.39 -14.35 3.35
N ALA A 163 -7.47 -15.50 2.67
CA ALA A 163 -8.35 -15.68 1.51
C ALA A 163 -9.84 -15.51 1.88
N ASP A 164 -10.26 -16.02 3.03
CA ASP A 164 -11.63 -15.85 3.53
C ASP A 164 -11.93 -14.39 3.85
N TYR A 165 -10.93 -13.66 4.37
CA TYR A 165 -11.07 -12.24 4.67
C TYR A 165 -11.26 -11.43 3.39
N ILE A 166 -10.42 -11.71 2.37
CA ILE A 166 -10.52 -11.05 1.05
C ILE A 166 -11.87 -11.32 0.41
N GLN A 167 -12.34 -12.57 0.46
CA GLN A 167 -13.62 -12.94 -0.14
C GLN A 167 -14.80 -12.29 0.58
N ALA A 168 -14.78 -12.24 1.92
CA ALA A 168 -15.84 -11.62 2.71
C ALA A 168 -15.93 -10.11 2.47
N CYS A 169 -14.78 -9.43 2.33
CA CYS A 169 -14.74 -7.99 2.11
C CYS A 169 -14.90 -7.56 0.64
N ARG A 170 -15.06 -8.50 -0.30
CA ARG A 170 -15.12 -8.19 -1.75
C ARG A 170 -16.26 -7.26 -2.14
N ILE A 171 -17.40 -7.34 -1.45
CA ILE A 171 -18.59 -6.53 -1.75
C ILE A 171 -18.65 -5.24 -0.93
N VAL A 172 -17.77 -5.05 0.05
CA VAL A 172 -17.77 -3.88 0.93
C VAL A 172 -17.46 -2.62 0.10
N GLY A 173 -18.25 -1.55 0.32
CA GLY A 173 -18.16 -0.31 -0.45
C GLY A 173 -18.93 -0.31 -1.79
N THR A 174 -19.54 -1.43 -2.19
CA THR A 174 -20.44 -1.45 -3.35
C THR A 174 -21.82 -0.89 -3.00
N ASN A 175 -22.55 -0.37 -4.00
CA ASN A 175 -23.94 0.07 -3.81
C ASN A 175 -24.83 -1.04 -3.24
N ALA A 176 -24.58 -2.30 -3.62
CA ALA A 176 -25.31 -3.45 -3.09
C ALA A 176 -25.11 -3.59 -1.57
N PHE A 177 -23.86 -3.55 -1.10
CA PHE A 177 -23.54 -3.60 0.32
C PHE A 177 -24.10 -2.41 1.10
N ASN A 178 -24.05 -1.21 0.51
CA ASN A 178 -24.61 -0.01 1.13
C ASN A 178 -26.14 -0.10 1.27
N MET A 179 -26.83 -0.63 0.26
CA MET A 179 -28.27 -0.88 0.32
C MET A 179 -28.62 -1.94 1.37
N GLU A 180 -27.85 -3.03 1.44
CA GLU A 180 -28.07 -4.09 2.43
C GLU A 180 -27.84 -3.60 3.86
N THR A 181 -26.77 -2.83 4.08
CA THR A 181 -26.46 -2.20 5.37
C THR A 181 -27.54 -1.19 5.76
N LEU A 182 -28.02 -0.37 4.82
CA LEU A 182 -29.13 0.56 5.05
C LEU A 182 -30.42 -0.20 5.39
N ALA A 183 -30.73 -1.28 4.67
CA ALA A 183 -31.90 -2.12 4.96
C ALA A 183 -31.82 -2.75 6.36
N MET A 184 -30.66 -3.28 6.76
CA MET A 184 -30.43 -3.80 8.10
C MET A 184 -30.58 -2.71 9.17
N ALA A 185 -30.06 -1.50 8.92
CA ALA A 185 -30.19 -0.37 9.83
C ALA A 185 -31.66 0.06 9.99
N LEU A 186 -32.42 0.12 8.89
CA LEU A 186 -33.86 0.42 8.89
C LEU A 186 -34.66 -0.67 9.60
N GLN A 187 -34.31 -1.95 9.42
CA GLN A 187 -34.95 -3.05 10.15
C GLN A 187 -34.65 -2.98 11.65
N LYS A 188 -33.42 -2.67 12.07
CA LYS A 188 -33.07 -2.44 13.48
C LYS A 188 -33.78 -1.22 14.07
N ALA A 189 -33.91 -0.15 13.30
CA ALA A 189 -34.68 1.02 13.70
C ALA A 189 -36.18 0.73 13.78
N GLY A 190 -36.69 -0.11 12.88
CA GLY A 190 -38.09 -0.57 12.85
C GLY A 190 -38.41 -1.59 13.94
N SER A 191 -37.46 -2.40 14.40
CA SER A 191 -37.65 -3.36 15.50
C SER A 191 -37.57 -2.70 16.88
N ASN A 192 -36.94 -1.53 17.01
CA ASN A 192 -37.13 -0.64 18.17
C ASN A 192 -38.47 0.12 18.13
N GLY A 193 -39.29 -0.06 17.10
CA GLY A 193 -40.66 0.44 17.00
C GLY A 193 -41.70 -0.40 17.75
N GLN A 194 -41.27 -1.49 18.42
CA GLN A 194 -42.06 -2.16 19.46
C GLN A 194 -41.56 -1.77 20.86
N THR A 195 -41.12 -0.52 21.05
CA THR A 195 -41.44 0.07 22.35
C THR A 195 -42.96 0.16 22.38
N GLU A 196 -43.57 -0.47 23.39
CA GLU A 196 -44.90 -0.18 23.93
C GLU A 196 -44.95 1.30 24.39
N GLY A 197 -44.74 2.19 23.44
CA GLY A 197 -44.51 3.60 23.62
C GLY A 197 -45.86 4.26 23.61
N LYS A 198 -46.38 4.49 24.81
CA LYS A 198 -47.35 5.54 25.17
C LYS A 198 -47.74 6.38 23.95
N ALA A 199 -48.89 6.05 23.35
CA ALA A 199 -49.46 6.86 22.28
C ALA A 199 -49.47 8.31 22.75
N GLY A 200 -48.57 9.12 22.18
CA GLY A 200 -48.33 10.49 22.60
C GLY A 200 -49.63 11.31 22.57
N ASN A 201 -49.62 12.42 23.28
CA ASN A 201 -50.79 13.29 23.35
C ASN A 201 -51.22 13.72 21.95
N CYS A 202 -52.52 13.59 21.67
CA CYS A 202 -53.11 13.95 20.39
C CYS A 202 -52.83 15.42 20.05
N PHE A 203 -52.25 15.70 18.88
CA PHE A 203 -51.95 17.05 18.41
C PHE A 203 -53.17 17.95 18.15
N ASN A 204 -54.39 17.46 18.36
CA ASN A 204 -55.63 18.25 18.28
C ASN A 204 -56.21 18.56 19.66
N CYS A 205 -56.26 17.58 20.58
CA CYS A 205 -56.94 17.73 21.87
C CYS A 205 -56.04 17.53 23.10
N GLY A 206 -54.76 17.20 22.89
CA GLY A 206 -53.78 16.95 23.95
C GLY A 206 -53.98 15.65 24.74
N LYS A 207 -54.98 14.81 24.43
CA LYS A 207 -55.23 13.56 25.16
C LYS A 207 -54.40 12.40 24.59
N PRO A 208 -53.79 11.54 25.44
CA PRO A 208 -53.05 10.36 24.98
C PRO A 208 -53.97 9.30 24.37
N GLY A 209 -53.40 8.30 23.70
CA GLY A 209 -54.16 7.13 23.23
C GLY A 209 -54.73 7.21 21.81
N HIS A 210 -54.58 8.33 21.10
CA HIS A 210 -54.98 8.46 19.69
C HIS A 210 -54.23 9.60 18.98
N PHE A 211 -54.15 9.54 17.66
CA PHE A 211 -53.57 10.60 16.84
C PHE A 211 -54.65 11.57 16.31
N LYS A 212 -54.24 12.74 15.82
CA LYS A 212 -55.13 13.79 15.28
C LYS A 212 -56.18 13.27 14.29
N ASN A 213 -55.79 12.30 13.45
CA ASN A 213 -56.67 11.72 12.41
C ASN A 213 -57.78 10.82 12.98
N GLN A 214 -57.66 10.40 14.24
CA GLN A 214 -58.66 9.59 14.96
C GLN A 214 -59.37 10.40 16.06
N CYS A 215 -59.14 11.71 16.11
CA CYS A 215 -59.69 12.59 17.13
C CYS A 215 -61.14 12.97 16.77
N ARG A 216 -62.08 12.72 17.70
CA ARG A 216 -63.49 13.12 17.56
C ARG A 216 -63.79 14.55 18.03
N ALA A 217 -62.77 15.29 18.47
CA ALA A 217 -62.95 16.67 18.89
C ALA A 217 -63.02 17.61 17.65
N PRO A 218 -63.99 18.53 17.58
CA PRO A 218 -64.08 19.50 16.49
C PRO A 218 -62.79 20.35 16.46
N GLY A 219 -62.17 20.44 15.29
CA GLY A 219 -60.85 21.06 15.13
C GLY A 219 -60.91 22.57 15.40
N GLY A 220 -60.25 23.02 16.46
CA GLY A 220 -60.05 24.44 16.73
C GLY A 220 -60.30 24.82 18.19
N VAL A 221 -59.39 24.43 19.09
CA VAL A 221 -59.14 25.23 20.29
C VAL A 221 -57.62 25.40 20.41
N LEU A 222 -57.19 26.65 20.21
CA LEU A 222 -55.84 27.12 20.44
C LEU A 222 -55.41 26.74 21.85
N ILE A 223 -54.44 25.82 21.98
CA ILE A 223 -53.68 25.72 23.23
C ILE A 223 -52.75 26.93 23.23
N LYS A 224 -53.13 27.98 23.98
CA LYS A 224 -52.20 29.03 24.39
C LYS A 224 -51.06 28.34 25.13
N ALA A 225 -49.84 28.52 24.63
CA ALA A 225 -48.64 28.25 25.41
C ALA A 225 -48.68 29.14 26.66
N GLY A 226 -48.59 28.51 27.83
CA GLY A 226 -48.53 29.18 29.13
C GLY A 226 -47.68 28.34 30.08
N GLU A 227 -46.51 28.90 30.38
CA GLU A 227 -45.59 28.68 31.51
C GLU A 227 -44.85 27.34 31.64
#